data_AF-C6LXB2-F1
#
_entry.id   AF-C6LXB2-F1
#
_cell.length_a   1.000
_cell.length_b   1.000
_cell.length_c   1.000
_cell.angle_alpha   90.00
_cell.angle_beta   90.00
_cell.angle_gamma   90.00
#
_symmetry.space_group_name_H-M   'P 1'
#
loop_
_entity.id
_entity.type
_entity.pdbx_description
1 polymer ?
#
loop_
_entity_poly.entity_id
_entity_poly.type
_entity_poly.pdbx_seq_one_letter_code
_entity_poly.pdbx_strand_id
1 'polypeptide(L)'
;MNKMDAADPSAVCLMVHGLFGSATLFRQKTGAIRKLCKKLSYAYIDAPLLVTLTDEKGIGAAQDSTAAPVVYAWFRHTPASLPVSKQTTLCNSTACWTCRPVIIHDFELGLNHFRKAIVDASPACILCFSQGATIALIAILLDFLDMYEGKSDQFRHLVGVRSIILASPWVPHPCQLSSCDEPQQGNAVTSVLLRAVRAGLTHKADVQLPFRVLVVYGNTDSITPPSGIEYLRSICPFFKYVEHPGGHLIPTAEPVRTALRNEFENITL
;
A
#
# COMPACT_ATOMS: atom_id res chain seq x y z
N MET A 1 50.55 -0.43 -0.15
CA MET A 1 49.72 -0.27 1.06
C MET A 1 48.35 0.19 0.61
N ASN A 2 47.32 -0.62 0.89
CA ASN A 2 45.98 -0.55 0.31
C ASN A 2 45.21 0.73 0.65
N LYS A 3 44.45 1.22 -0.32
CA LYS A 3 43.09 1.73 -0.09
C LYS A 3 42.21 1.16 -1.18
N MET A 4 41.74 -0.07 -0.96
CA MET A 4 40.50 -0.51 -1.59
C MET A 4 39.40 0.25 -0.85
N ASP A 5 38.77 1.19 -1.54
CA ASP A 5 37.52 1.79 -1.09
C ASP A 5 36.51 0.64 -0.97
N ALA A 6 36.25 0.18 0.25
CA ALA A 6 35.07 -0.62 0.53
C ALA A 6 33.88 0.29 0.25
N ALA A 7 33.24 0.11 -0.91
CA ALA A 7 31.98 0.76 -1.21
C ALA A 7 31.01 0.43 -0.06
N ASP A 8 30.60 1.47 0.68
CA ASP A 8 29.55 1.37 1.68
C ASP A 8 28.35 0.66 1.05
N PRO A 9 27.85 -0.46 1.59
CA PRO A 9 26.79 -1.23 0.95
C PRO A 9 25.58 -0.32 0.72
N SER A 10 25.25 -0.08 -0.54
CA SER A 10 24.10 0.74 -0.93
C SER A 10 22.86 0.25 -0.21
N ALA A 11 22.21 1.11 0.56
CA ALA A 11 20.97 0.76 1.25
C ALA A 11 19.90 0.30 0.24
N VAL A 12 19.12 -0.72 0.60
CA VAL A 12 18.12 -1.33 -0.30
C VAL A 12 16.77 -0.62 -0.17
N CYS A 13 16.16 -0.33 -1.32
CA CYS A 13 14.77 0.07 -1.46
C CYS A 13 13.97 -1.08 -2.08
N LEU A 14 13.04 -1.65 -1.31
CA LEU A 14 12.13 -2.69 -1.75
C LEU A 14 10.94 -2.07 -2.49
N MET A 15 10.72 -2.51 -3.72
CA MET A 15 9.74 -1.95 -4.66
C MET A 15 8.60 -2.94 -4.84
N VAL A 16 7.40 -2.56 -4.38
CA VAL A 16 6.23 -3.45 -4.26
C VAL A 16 5.11 -2.94 -5.17
N HIS A 17 4.75 -3.73 -6.18
CA HIS A 17 3.80 -3.32 -7.21
C HIS A 17 2.32 -3.47 -6.78
N GLY A 18 1.41 -2.91 -7.59
CA GLY A 18 -0.05 -3.01 -7.42
C GLY A 18 -0.68 -4.21 -8.12
N LEU A 19 -2.02 -4.26 -8.15
CA LEU A 19 -2.78 -5.25 -8.92
C LEU A 19 -2.40 -5.19 -10.41
N PHE A 20 -2.41 -6.34 -11.08
CA PHE A 20 -1.99 -6.51 -12.47
C PHE A 20 -0.58 -6.02 -12.76
N GLY A 21 0.28 -6.05 -11.74
CA GLY A 21 1.68 -5.70 -11.84
C GLY A 21 2.57 -6.93 -11.94
N SER A 22 3.84 -6.67 -12.17
CA SER A 22 4.95 -7.60 -11.94
C SER A 22 6.17 -6.77 -11.54
N ALA A 23 7.17 -7.40 -10.94
CA ALA A 23 8.48 -6.81 -10.65
C ALA A 23 9.06 -6.13 -11.90
N THR A 24 8.97 -6.81 -13.05
CA THR A 24 9.48 -6.32 -14.33
C THR A 24 8.72 -5.08 -14.81
N LEU A 25 7.38 -5.13 -14.84
CA LEU A 25 6.56 -3.99 -15.28
C LEU A 25 6.72 -2.80 -14.34
N PHE A 26 6.78 -3.05 -13.03
CA PHE A 26 6.95 -1.99 -12.05
C PHE A 26 8.33 -1.35 -12.15
N ARG A 27 9.38 -2.13 -12.42
CA ARG A 27 10.72 -1.62 -12.71
C ARG A 27 10.75 -0.75 -13.96
N GLN A 28 10.02 -1.10 -15.01
CA GLN A 28 9.92 -0.25 -16.20
C GLN A 28 9.24 1.09 -15.88
N LYS A 29 8.09 1.05 -15.18
CA LYS A 29 7.29 2.25 -14.86
C LYS A 29 7.94 3.20 -13.84
N THR A 30 8.80 2.68 -12.96
CA THR A 30 9.44 3.48 -11.89
C THR A 30 10.86 3.95 -12.24
N GLY A 31 11.24 3.96 -13.52
CA GLY A 31 12.56 4.36 -13.98
C GLY A 31 12.99 5.77 -13.57
N ALA A 32 12.07 6.72 -13.60
CA ALA A 32 12.35 8.10 -13.16
C ALA A 32 12.54 8.21 -11.63
N ILE A 33 11.85 7.38 -10.85
CA ILE A 33 11.99 7.34 -9.38
C ILE A 33 13.40 6.88 -9.00
N ARG A 34 13.92 5.84 -9.68
CA ARG A 34 15.30 5.36 -9.42
C ARG A 34 16.38 6.41 -9.70
N LYS A 35 16.10 7.37 -10.60
CA LYS A 35 17.02 8.47 -10.88
C LYS A 35 17.06 9.51 -9.75
N LEU A 36 16.08 9.52 -8.85
CA LEU A 36 16.03 10.45 -7.72
C LEU A 36 17.12 10.15 -6.68
N CYS A 37 17.51 8.88 -6.50
CA CYS A 37 18.58 8.51 -5.58
C CYS A 37 19.41 7.33 -6.12
N LYS A 38 20.57 7.64 -6.71
CA LYS A 38 21.48 6.60 -7.27
C LYS A 38 22.25 5.83 -6.20
N LYS A 39 22.22 6.27 -4.94
CA LYS A 39 22.89 5.63 -3.80
C LYS A 39 22.11 4.41 -3.28
N LEU A 40 20.83 4.27 -3.65
CA LEU A 40 20.00 3.13 -3.26
C LEU A 40 20.10 2.01 -4.29
N SER A 41 20.12 0.78 -3.79
CA SER A 41 19.83 -0.41 -4.60
C SER A 41 18.34 -0.67 -4.62
N TYR A 42 17.76 -0.98 -5.79
CA TYR A 42 16.32 -1.16 -5.93
C TYR A 42 15.97 -2.63 -6.18
N ALA A 43 15.37 -3.28 -5.19
CA ALA A 43 14.90 -4.67 -5.27
C ALA A 43 13.41 -4.69 -5.64
N TYR A 44 13.03 -5.40 -6.71
CA TYR A 44 11.65 -5.52 -7.16
C TYR A 44 11.16 -6.95 -6.91
N ILE A 45 9.94 -7.09 -6.41
CA ILE A 45 9.35 -8.40 -6.10
C ILE A 45 8.03 -8.58 -6.84
N ASP A 46 7.74 -9.82 -7.23
CA ASP A 46 6.43 -10.22 -7.74
C ASP A 46 5.50 -10.54 -6.55
N ALA A 47 4.21 -10.27 -6.72
CA ALA A 47 3.20 -10.71 -5.77
C ALA A 47 2.92 -12.22 -5.92
N PRO A 48 2.45 -12.93 -4.88
CA PRO A 48 2.42 -14.39 -4.87
C PRO A 48 1.31 -15.01 -5.74
N LEU A 49 0.28 -14.25 -6.10
CA LEU A 49 -0.86 -14.78 -6.83
C LEU A 49 -0.73 -14.45 -8.32
N LEU A 50 -0.61 -15.49 -9.14
CA LEU A 50 -0.79 -15.35 -10.58
C LEU A 50 -2.24 -15.00 -10.90
N VAL A 51 -2.45 -13.99 -11.75
CA VAL A 51 -3.77 -13.57 -12.24
C VAL A 51 -3.83 -13.74 -13.74
N THR A 52 -4.88 -14.37 -14.24
CA THR A 52 -5.14 -14.43 -15.68
C THR A 52 -6.01 -13.26 -16.07
N LEU A 53 -5.74 -12.61 -17.21
CA LEU A 53 -6.56 -11.47 -17.71
C LEU A 53 -8.02 -11.87 -17.96
N THR A 54 -8.35 -13.16 -17.94
CA THR A 54 -9.71 -13.70 -17.99
C THR A 54 -10.48 -13.57 -16.68
N ASP A 55 -9.80 -13.34 -15.55
CA ASP A 55 -10.39 -13.24 -14.21
C ASP A 55 -11.12 -11.90 -13.95
N GLU A 56 -10.97 -10.90 -14.85
CA GLU A 56 -11.65 -9.60 -14.76
C GLU A 56 -12.18 -9.14 -16.12
N LYS A 57 -13.12 -9.88 -16.74
CA LYS A 57 -13.83 -9.37 -17.94
C LYS A 57 -14.56 -8.06 -17.62
N GLY A 58 -13.90 -6.94 -17.92
CA GLY A 58 -14.43 -5.61 -17.66
C GLY A 58 -13.60 -4.44 -18.19
N ILE A 59 -12.50 -4.60 -18.92
CA ILE A 59 -11.85 -3.49 -19.64
C ILE A 59 -11.32 -4.02 -20.98
N GLY A 60 -11.90 -3.53 -22.07
CA GLY A 60 -11.63 -4.02 -23.42
C GLY A 60 -10.21 -3.74 -23.90
N ALA A 61 -9.63 -4.73 -24.57
CA ALA A 61 -8.72 -4.52 -25.69
C ALA A 61 -8.69 -5.77 -26.57
N ALA A 62 -8.56 -5.52 -27.87
CA ALA A 62 -8.65 -6.47 -28.97
C ALA A 62 -7.64 -7.63 -28.88
N GLN A 63 -8.05 -8.74 -29.48
CA GLN A 63 -7.22 -9.89 -29.78
C GLN A 63 -6.07 -9.47 -30.69
N ASP A 64 -4.83 -9.61 -30.22
CA ASP A 64 -3.70 -9.95 -31.06
C ASP A 64 -2.75 -10.89 -30.31
N SER A 65 -2.35 -11.94 -31.01
CA SER A 65 -1.65 -13.11 -30.52
C SER A 65 -0.17 -12.83 -30.22
N THR A 66 0.11 -12.45 -28.97
CA THR A 66 1.38 -12.71 -28.27
C THR A 66 1.03 -13.14 -26.85
N ALA A 67 1.78 -14.07 -26.24
CA ALA A 67 1.47 -14.63 -24.91
C ALA A 67 1.10 -13.50 -23.92
N ALA A 68 -0.11 -13.58 -23.35
CA ALA A 68 -0.64 -12.55 -22.46
C ALA A 68 0.37 -12.22 -21.34
N PRO A 69 0.57 -10.94 -20.99
CA PRO A 69 1.54 -10.58 -19.97
C PRO A 69 1.18 -11.25 -18.65
N VAL A 70 2.15 -11.96 -18.08
CA VAL A 70 2.05 -12.56 -16.75
C VAL A 70 1.97 -11.45 -15.72
N VAL A 71 0.87 -11.42 -14.97
CA VAL A 71 0.56 -10.38 -13.99
C VAL A 71 0.14 -11.00 -12.67
N TYR A 72 0.38 -10.27 -11.58
CA TYR A 72 0.24 -10.77 -10.23
C TYR A 72 -0.65 -9.87 -9.34
N ALA A 73 -1.17 -10.47 -8.28
CA ALA A 73 -1.92 -9.80 -7.21
C ALA A 73 -1.38 -10.17 -5.83
N TRP A 74 -1.55 -9.25 -4.89
CA TRP A 74 -1.23 -9.53 -3.48
C TRP A 74 -2.36 -10.24 -2.77
N PHE A 75 -3.59 -9.95 -3.16
CA PHE A 75 -4.81 -10.58 -2.69
C PHE A 75 -5.86 -10.49 -3.79
N ARG A 76 -6.78 -11.45 -3.80
CA ARG A 76 -7.95 -11.39 -4.69
C ARG A 76 -9.07 -10.65 -3.98
N HIS A 77 -9.95 -10.05 -4.77
CA HIS A 77 -11.12 -9.39 -4.23
C HIS A 77 -12.32 -9.63 -5.13
N THR A 78 -13.50 -9.76 -4.53
CA THR A 78 -14.77 -9.88 -5.24
C THR A 78 -15.79 -8.96 -4.58
N PRO A 79 -16.69 -8.31 -5.34
CA PRO A 79 -17.82 -7.63 -4.75
C PRO A 79 -18.62 -8.60 -3.88
N ALA A 80 -19.01 -8.19 -2.67
CA ALA A 80 -19.95 -8.98 -1.89
C ALA A 80 -21.35 -8.83 -2.53
N SER A 81 -22.09 -9.93 -2.64
CA SER A 81 -23.50 -9.88 -2.99
C SER A 81 -24.28 -9.23 -1.85
N LEU A 82 -24.74 -7.99 -2.06
CA LEU A 82 -25.72 -7.38 -1.16
C LEU A 82 -27.14 -7.87 -1.54
N PRO A 83 -28.06 -8.04 -0.57
CA PRO A 83 -29.47 -8.24 -0.87
C PRO A 83 -29.96 -7.11 -1.78
N VAL A 84 -30.44 -7.49 -2.96
CA VAL A 84 -30.73 -6.63 -4.13
C VAL A 84 -31.78 -5.52 -3.85
N SER A 85 -32.47 -5.52 -2.70
CA SER A 85 -33.55 -4.56 -2.41
C SER A 85 -33.13 -3.23 -1.74
N LYS A 86 -31.84 -2.98 -1.49
CA LYS A 86 -31.39 -1.79 -0.71
C LYS A 86 -30.21 -0.98 -1.29
N GLN A 87 -29.75 -1.26 -2.50
CA GLN A 87 -28.48 -0.70 -2.98
C GLN A 87 -28.64 0.47 -3.97
N THR A 88 -29.27 1.56 -3.55
CA THR A 88 -28.82 2.88 -4.04
C THR A 88 -27.44 3.12 -3.44
N THR A 89 -26.40 3.32 -4.24
CA THR A 89 -25.09 3.76 -3.72
C THR A 89 -25.29 5.13 -3.07
N LEU A 90 -25.52 5.14 -1.75
CA LEU A 90 -25.82 6.35 -0.99
C LEU A 90 -24.65 7.34 -1.05
N CYS A 91 -23.42 6.84 -1.19
CA CYS A 91 -22.24 7.64 -1.50
C CYS A 91 -21.52 7.17 -2.78
N ASN A 92 -20.70 8.06 -3.35
CA ASN A 92 -19.98 7.83 -4.60
C ASN A 92 -18.61 7.15 -4.44
N SER A 93 -18.19 6.85 -3.22
CA SER A 93 -16.86 6.25 -2.97
C SER A 93 -16.81 4.77 -3.37
N THR A 94 -15.81 4.42 -4.18
CA THR A 94 -15.46 3.03 -4.53
C THR A 94 -14.82 2.27 -3.35
N ALA A 95 -14.33 2.97 -2.32
CA ALA A 95 -13.73 2.37 -1.12
C ALA A 95 -14.69 2.33 0.08
N CYS A 96 -15.94 2.77 -0.08
CA CYS A 96 -16.90 2.70 1.02
C CYS A 96 -17.29 1.24 1.29
N TRP A 97 -16.84 0.67 2.41
CA TRP A 97 -17.11 -0.72 2.75
C TRP A 97 -18.58 -0.98 3.09
N THR A 98 -19.36 0.08 3.33
CA THR A 98 -20.79 -0.02 3.64
C THR A 98 -21.62 -0.06 2.35
N CYS A 99 -21.35 0.86 1.42
CA CYS A 99 -22.10 0.95 0.16
C CYS A 99 -21.60 -0.05 -0.89
N ARG A 100 -20.33 -0.42 -0.83
CA ARG A 100 -19.64 -1.32 -1.78
C ARG A 100 -18.76 -2.31 -1.00
N PRO A 101 -19.38 -3.24 -0.25
CA PRO A 101 -18.64 -4.25 0.47
C PRO A 101 -17.83 -5.13 -0.48
N VAL A 102 -16.57 -5.38 -0.09
CA VAL A 102 -15.62 -6.19 -0.84
C VAL A 102 -15.21 -7.38 0.02
N ILE A 103 -15.31 -8.57 -0.55
CA ILE A 103 -14.74 -9.79 0.01
C ILE A 103 -13.29 -9.87 -0.46
N ILE A 104 -12.37 -10.07 0.48
CA ILE A 104 -10.95 -10.23 0.20
C ILE A 104 -10.58 -11.70 0.42
N HIS A 105 -9.89 -12.28 -0.56
CA HIS A 105 -9.39 -13.64 -0.50
C HIS A 105 -7.86 -13.62 -0.50
N ASP A 106 -7.25 -14.65 0.10
CA ASP A 106 -5.79 -14.88 0.09
C ASP A 106 -4.95 -13.75 0.72
N PHE A 107 -5.56 -12.89 1.55
CA PHE A 107 -4.86 -11.75 2.14
C PHE A 107 -3.65 -12.16 3.00
N GLU A 108 -3.79 -13.22 3.78
CA GLU A 108 -2.70 -13.74 4.62
C GLU A 108 -1.53 -14.26 3.78
N LEU A 109 -1.79 -14.87 2.63
CA LEU A 109 -0.74 -15.30 1.69
C LEU A 109 0.04 -14.09 1.18
N GLY A 110 -0.65 -13.04 0.76
CA GLY A 110 -0.03 -11.77 0.36
C GLY A 110 0.80 -11.12 1.46
N LEU A 111 0.24 -11.03 2.67
CA LEU A 111 0.90 -10.41 3.81
C LEU A 111 2.16 -11.20 4.23
N ASN A 112 2.08 -12.53 4.28
CA ASN A 112 3.22 -13.37 4.62
C ASN A 112 4.31 -13.32 3.55
N HIS A 113 3.92 -13.27 2.27
CA HIS A 113 4.88 -13.09 1.17
C HIS A 113 5.61 -11.74 1.26
N PHE A 114 4.88 -10.66 1.56
CA PHE A 114 5.47 -9.34 1.78
C PHE A 114 6.44 -9.33 2.97
N ARG A 115 6.06 -9.93 4.11
CA ARG A 115 6.93 -10.05 5.29
C ARG A 115 8.19 -10.85 4.98
N LYS A 116 8.07 -11.96 4.25
CA LYS A 116 9.23 -12.72 3.80
C LYS A 116 10.15 -11.88 2.91
N ALA A 117 9.61 -11.11 1.97
CA ALA A 117 10.39 -10.24 1.11
C ALA A 117 11.15 -9.15 1.89
N ILE A 118 10.57 -8.63 2.99
CA ILE A 118 11.28 -7.71 3.88
C ILE A 118 12.47 -8.40 4.56
N VAL A 119 12.28 -9.60 5.08
CA VAL A 119 13.38 -10.38 5.70
C VAL A 119 14.48 -10.66 4.68
N ASP A 120 14.12 -11.16 3.50
CA ASP A 120 15.06 -11.57 2.46
C ASP A 120 15.85 -10.38 1.89
N ALA A 121 15.20 -9.22 1.70
CA ALA A 121 15.83 -8.03 1.14
C ALA A 121 16.50 -7.13 2.19
N SER A 122 16.14 -7.27 3.47
CA SER A 122 16.53 -6.39 4.59
C SER A 122 16.54 -4.90 4.21
N PRO A 123 15.41 -4.35 3.72
CA PRO A 123 15.38 -3.03 3.11
C PRO A 123 15.45 -1.90 4.14
N ALA A 124 16.21 -0.85 3.82
CA ALA A 124 16.15 0.40 4.59
C ALA A 124 14.96 1.28 4.16
N CYS A 125 14.45 1.07 2.94
CA CYS A 125 13.32 1.79 2.35
C CYS A 125 12.32 0.83 1.71
N ILE A 126 11.04 1.11 1.80
CA ILE A 126 10.01 0.38 1.04
C ILE A 126 9.17 1.38 0.26
N LEU A 127 8.95 1.14 -1.03
CA LEU A 127 8.03 1.91 -1.86
C LEU A 127 6.99 0.96 -2.47
N CYS A 128 5.74 1.20 -2.12
CA CYS A 128 4.61 0.38 -2.50
C CYS A 128 3.59 1.13 -3.33
N PHE A 129 2.86 0.42 -4.19
CA PHE A 129 1.77 0.98 -5.00
C PHE A 129 0.47 0.17 -4.87
N SER A 130 -0.68 0.86 -4.81
CA SER A 130 -2.01 0.24 -4.92
C SER A 130 -2.20 -0.94 -3.94
N GLN A 131 -2.53 -2.15 -4.39
CA GLN A 131 -2.61 -3.34 -3.53
C GLN A 131 -1.35 -3.58 -2.68
N GLY A 132 -0.16 -3.39 -3.24
CA GLY A 132 1.09 -3.51 -2.49
C GLY A 132 1.19 -2.48 -1.36
N ALA A 133 0.67 -1.26 -1.59
CA ALA A 133 0.59 -0.23 -0.57
C ALA A 133 -0.46 -0.56 0.51
N THR A 134 -1.58 -1.20 0.14
CA THR A 134 -2.55 -1.73 1.11
C THR A 134 -1.94 -2.81 2.00
N ILE A 135 -1.18 -3.77 1.43
CA ILE A 135 -0.49 -4.79 2.22
C ILE A 135 0.51 -4.15 3.19
N ALA A 136 1.33 -3.23 2.72
CA ALA A 136 2.30 -2.55 3.57
C ALA A 136 1.64 -1.71 4.66
N LEU A 137 0.54 -1.01 4.36
CA LEU A 137 -0.26 -0.31 5.37
C LEU A 137 -0.73 -1.25 6.47
N ILE A 138 -1.26 -2.42 6.10
CA ILE A 138 -1.76 -3.38 7.08
C ILE A 138 -0.63 -4.00 7.89
N ALA A 139 0.54 -4.26 7.29
CA ALA A 139 1.72 -4.66 8.02
C ALA A 139 2.15 -3.60 9.05
N ILE A 140 2.17 -2.31 8.66
CA ILE A 140 2.46 -1.19 9.57
C ILE A 140 1.49 -1.18 10.75
N LEU A 141 0.18 -1.24 10.48
CA LEU A 141 -0.84 -1.19 11.53
C LEU A 141 -0.78 -2.40 12.47
N LEU A 142 -0.47 -3.59 11.95
CA LEU A 142 -0.28 -4.78 12.77
C LEU A 142 0.95 -4.65 13.67
N ASP A 143 2.10 -4.21 13.14
CA ASP A 143 3.30 -3.96 13.95
C ASP A 143 3.01 -2.92 15.06
N PHE A 144 2.21 -1.88 14.78
CA PHE A 144 1.80 -0.89 15.79
C PHE A 144 0.85 -1.47 16.85
N LEU A 145 -0.13 -2.26 16.43
CA LEU A 145 -1.02 -2.94 17.35
C LEU A 145 -0.24 -3.88 18.26
N ASP A 146 0.73 -4.62 17.73
CA ASP A 146 1.58 -5.52 18.50
C ASP A 146 2.50 -4.76 19.47
N MET A 147 3.07 -3.61 19.04
CA MET A 147 3.77 -2.68 19.93
C MET A 147 2.87 -2.20 21.08
N TYR A 148 1.63 -1.82 20.77
CA TYR A 148 0.67 -1.30 21.73
C TYR A 148 0.18 -2.36 22.73
N GLU A 149 -0.04 -3.58 22.24
CA GLU A 149 -0.46 -4.73 23.03
C GLU A 149 0.69 -5.33 23.85
N GLY A 150 1.89 -4.73 23.81
CA GLY A 150 3.06 -5.17 24.59
C GLY A 150 3.65 -6.50 24.12
N LYS A 151 3.42 -6.89 22.86
CA LYS A 151 3.96 -8.13 22.31
C LYS A 151 5.46 -7.98 22.03
N SER A 152 6.15 -9.11 22.12
CA SER A 152 7.59 -9.24 21.87
C SER A 152 8.00 -8.70 20.49
N ASP A 153 9.22 -8.16 20.40
CA ASP A 153 9.85 -7.71 19.16
C ASP A 153 9.94 -8.80 18.09
N GLN A 154 9.84 -10.09 18.46
CA GLN A 154 9.85 -11.23 17.53
C GLN A 154 8.71 -11.20 16.50
N PHE A 155 7.65 -10.42 16.76
CA PHE A 155 6.51 -10.27 15.84
C PHE A 155 6.62 -9.04 14.93
N ARG A 156 7.65 -8.20 15.11
CA ARG A 156 7.83 -6.98 14.33
C ARG A 156 8.59 -7.27 13.05
N HIS A 157 7.95 -7.03 11.92
CA HIS A 157 8.52 -7.34 10.61
C HIS A 157 9.22 -6.15 9.97
N LEU A 158 8.98 -4.93 10.45
CA LEU A 158 9.54 -3.69 9.89
C LEU A 158 10.81 -3.21 10.61
N VAL A 159 11.44 -4.07 11.42
CA VAL A 159 12.69 -3.76 12.12
C VAL A 159 13.79 -3.44 11.09
N GLY A 160 14.48 -2.31 11.26
CA GLY A 160 15.55 -1.85 10.36
C GLY A 160 15.08 -1.05 9.14
N VAL A 161 13.78 -1.06 8.83
CA VAL A 161 13.20 -0.16 7.83
C VAL A 161 13.19 1.26 8.41
N ARG A 162 13.62 2.26 7.62
CA ARG A 162 13.67 3.67 8.04
C ARG A 162 12.56 4.52 7.41
N SER A 163 12.13 4.19 6.19
CA SER A 163 11.05 4.92 5.50
C SER A 163 10.20 3.97 4.66
N ILE A 164 8.88 4.14 4.75
CA ILE A 164 7.88 3.41 3.97
C ILE A 164 7.02 4.40 3.21
N ILE A 165 6.94 4.22 1.90
CA ILE A 165 6.20 5.07 0.98
C ILE A 165 5.00 4.28 0.45
N LEU A 166 3.80 4.76 0.77
CA LEU A 166 2.53 4.18 0.37
C LEU A 166 1.91 5.04 -0.74
N ALA A 167 2.02 4.60 -2.00
CA ALA A 167 1.41 5.30 -3.12
C ALA A 167 0.05 4.69 -3.49
N SER A 168 -1.00 5.51 -3.45
CA SER A 168 -2.38 5.15 -3.74
C SER A 168 -2.85 3.86 -3.04
N PRO A 169 -2.68 3.69 -1.71
CA PRO A 169 -3.21 2.51 -1.04
C PRO A 169 -4.74 2.49 -1.13
N TRP A 170 -5.33 1.32 -1.37
CA TRP A 170 -6.76 1.14 -1.16
C TRP A 170 -7.03 1.07 0.34
N VAL A 171 -7.78 2.03 0.85
CA VAL A 171 -8.18 2.12 2.26
C VAL A 171 -9.69 2.12 2.32
N PRO A 172 -10.31 1.01 2.75
CA PRO A 172 -11.74 0.98 2.89
C PRO A 172 -12.17 1.78 4.11
N HIS A 173 -13.32 2.45 3.99
CA HIS A 173 -13.82 3.37 5.02
C HIS A 173 -15.33 3.20 5.24
N PRO A 174 -15.85 3.54 6.43
CA PRO A 174 -17.29 3.55 6.67
C PRO A 174 -17.99 4.63 5.86
N CYS A 175 -19.25 4.39 5.53
CA CYS A 175 -20.13 5.43 5.00
C CYS A 175 -20.35 6.49 6.09
N GLN A 176 -20.23 7.77 5.72
CA GLN A 176 -20.48 8.89 6.63
C GLN A 176 -21.95 9.36 6.61
N LEU A 177 -22.80 8.74 5.79
CA LEU A 177 -24.22 9.08 5.72
C LEU A 177 -25.00 8.29 6.76
N SER A 178 -25.86 8.97 7.51
CA SER A 178 -26.68 8.38 8.58
C SER A 178 -27.66 7.29 8.09
N SER A 179 -27.94 7.23 6.79
CA SER A 179 -28.82 6.23 6.17
C SER A 179 -28.12 4.92 5.80
N CYS A 180 -26.81 4.81 6.05
CA CYS A 180 -26.01 3.63 5.77
C CYS A 180 -25.96 2.72 7.01
N ASP A 181 -26.45 1.48 6.92
CA ASP A 181 -26.31 0.47 7.98
C ASP A 181 -24.82 0.12 8.21
N GLU A 182 -24.41 -0.21 9.45
CA GLU A 182 -23.04 -0.74 9.67
C GLU A 182 -22.84 -2.04 8.89
N PRO A 183 -21.67 -2.23 8.24
CA PRO A 183 -21.41 -3.46 7.49
C PRO A 183 -21.42 -4.67 8.43
N GLN A 184 -22.18 -5.71 8.05
CA GLN A 184 -22.33 -6.92 8.85
C GLN A 184 -21.11 -7.86 8.80
N GLN A 185 -20.17 -7.64 7.86
CA GLN A 185 -18.97 -8.46 7.69
C GLN A 185 -17.73 -7.61 7.42
N GLY A 186 -16.69 -7.78 8.25
CA GLY A 186 -15.38 -7.17 8.04
C GLY A 186 -14.48 -8.07 7.20
N ASN A 187 -13.86 -7.54 6.13
CA ASN A 187 -12.74 -8.21 5.49
C ASN A 187 -11.43 -8.01 6.30
N ALA A 188 -10.34 -8.66 5.89
CA ALA A 188 -9.07 -8.60 6.62
C ALA A 188 -8.53 -7.17 6.78
N VAL A 189 -8.66 -6.32 5.76
CA VAL A 189 -8.21 -4.92 5.77
C VAL A 189 -9.07 -4.09 6.72
N THR A 190 -10.39 -4.14 6.56
CA THR A 190 -11.37 -3.48 7.42
C THR A 190 -11.19 -3.87 8.89
N SER A 191 -10.96 -5.15 9.17
CA SER A 191 -10.78 -5.66 10.53
C SER A 191 -9.57 -5.05 11.23
N VAL A 192 -8.44 -4.91 10.55
CA VAL A 192 -7.24 -4.28 11.13
C VAL A 192 -7.45 -2.77 11.31
N LEU A 193 -8.06 -2.08 10.34
CA LEU A 193 -8.38 -0.65 10.47
C LEU A 193 -9.30 -0.38 11.67
N LEU A 194 -10.35 -1.19 11.86
CA LEU A 194 -11.25 -1.06 13.00
C LEU A 194 -10.55 -1.36 14.33
N ARG A 195 -9.64 -2.34 14.37
CA ARG A 195 -8.80 -2.59 15.54
C ARG A 195 -7.90 -1.39 15.87
N ALA A 196 -7.26 -0.80 14.87
CA ALA A 196 -6.43 0.39 15.03
C ALA A 196 -7.22 1.58 15.60
N VAL A 197 -8.44 1.81 15.10
CA VAL A 197 -9.37 2.82 15.62
C VAL A 197 -9.74 2.54 17.07
N ARG A 198 -10.17 1.31 17.38
CA ARG A 198 -10.59 0.91 18.74
C ARG A 198 -9.45 0.97 19.75
N ALA A 199 -8.22 0.69 19.33
CA ALA A 199 -7.03 0.82 20.16
C ALA A 199 -6.66 2.28 20.47
N GLY A 200 -7.32 3.26 19.84
CA GLY A 200 -7.07 4.68 20.08
C GLY A 200 -5.71 5.15 19.56
N LEU A 201 -5.14 4.46 18.57
CA LEU A 201 -3.87 4.87 17.92
C LEU A 201 -3.97 6.30 17.36
N THR A 202 -5.19 6.76 17.08
CA THR A 202 -5.55 8.06 16.51
C THR A 202 -5.27 9.25 17.43
N HIS A 203 -5.16 9.06 18.75
CA HIS A 203 -5.16 10.13 19.76
C HIS A 203 -3.87 10.32 20.54
N LYS A 204 -2.84 9.49 20.32
CA LYS A 204 -1.59 9.59 21.07
C LYS A 204 -0.59 10.51 20.35
N ALA A 205 -0.46 11.73 20.86
CA ALA A 205 0.46 12.75 20.36
C ALA A 205 1.94 12.32 20.34
N ASP A 206 2.30 11.29 21.12
CA ASP A 206 3.69 10.87 21.33
C ASP A 206 4.05 9.55 20.65
N VAL A 207 3.28 9.10 19.66
CA VAL A 207 3.63 7.88 18.89
C VAL A 207 4.90 8.15 18.07
N GLN A 208 6.05 7.77 18.62
CA GLN A 208 7.32 7.73 17.89
C GLN A 208 7.42 6.43 17.13
N LEU A 209 7.28 6.54 15.82
CA LEU A 209 7.46 5.40 14.92
C LEU A 209 8.95 5.13 14.72
N PRO A 210 9.38 3.86 14.71
CA PRO A 210 10.76 3.51 14.38
C PRO A 210 11.10 3.78 12.90
N PHE A 211 10.08 4.09 12.08
CA PHE A 211 10.18 4.43 10.67
C PHE A 211 9.25 5.58 10.30
N ARG A 212 9.57 6.27 9.21
CA ARG A 212 8.72 7.30 8.61
C ARG A 212 7.72 6.65 7.66
N VAL A 213 6.51 7.21 7.59
CA VAL A 213 5.50 6.80 6.61
C VAL A 213 5.08 8.00 5.78
N LEU A 214 5.25 7.90 4.46
CA LEU A 214 4.79 8.86 3.48
C LEU A 214 3.65 8.25 2.65
N VAL A 215 2.47 8.85 2.71
CA VAL A 215 1.33 8.50 1.86
C VAL A 215 1.26 9.48 0.69
N VAL A 216 1.31 8.95 -0.52
CA VAL A 216 1.14 9.71 -1.78
C VAL A 216 -0.17 9.30 -2.42
N TYR A 217 -0.99 10.26 -2.84
CA TYR A 217 -2.28 9.94 -3.46
C TYR A 217 -2.71 11.01 -4.48
N GLY A 218 -3.51 10.57 -5.46
CA GLY A 218 -4.08 11.42 -6.49
C GLY A 218 -5.48 11.90 -6.12
N ASN A 219 -5.77 13.19 -6.28
CA ASN A 219 -7.11 13.72 -5.96
C ASN A 219 -8.19 13.36 -6.99
N THR A 220 -7.80 12.86 -8.17
CA THR A 220 -8.69 12.34 -9.21
C THR A 220 -8.62 10.82 -9.33
N ASP A 221 -8.02 10.13 -8.36
CA ASP A 221 -7.90 8.68 -8.34
C ASP A 221 -9.28 8.03 -8.13
N SER A 222 -9.84 7.40 -9.16
CA SER A 222 -11.12 6.70 -9.07
C SER A 222 -11.02 5.26 -8.59
N ILE A 223 -9.80 4.70 -8.56
CA ILE A 223 -9.53 3.31 -8.18
C ILE A 223 -9.36 3.22 -6.67
N THR A 224 -8.53 4.10 -6.10
CA THR A 224 -8.33 4.26 -4.66
C THR A 224 -8.70 5.70 -4.28
N PRO A 225 -9.98 5.96 -4.01
CA PRO A 225 -10.52 7.32 -3.93
C PRO A 225 -9.96 8.09 -2.73
N PRO A 226 -9.81 9.44 -2.86
CA PRO A 226 -9.31 10.30 -1.79
C PRO A 226 -10.04 10.14 -0.45
N SER A 227 -11.33 9.81 -0.46
CA SER A 227 -12.12 9.58 0.75
C SER A 227 -11.57 8.46 1.65
N GLY A 228 -10.94 7.44 1.06
CA GLY A 228 -10.22 6.41 1.81
C GLY A 228 -8.97 6.95 2.49
N ILE A 229 -8.25 7.86 1.82
CA ILE A 229 -7.06 8.52 2.36
C ILE A 229 -7.43 9.54 3.44
N GLU A 230 -8.54 10.25 3.30
CA GLU A 230 -9.11 11.12 4.34
C GLU A 230 -9.45 10.33 5.60
N TYR A 231 -10.06 9.14 5.43
CA TYR A 231 -10.28 8.23 6.53
C TYR A 231 -8.96 7.73 7.14
N LEU A 232 -7.96 7.35 6.32
CA LEU A 232 -6.64 7.00 6.85
C LEU A 232 -6.02 8.14 7.66
N ARG A 233 -6.16 9.39 7.18
CA ARG A 233 -5.63 10.58 7.87
C ARG A 233 -6.29 10.81 9.22
N SER A 234 -7.59 10.54 9.35
CA SER A 234 -8.28 10.68 10.64
C SER A 234 -7.82 9.64 11.66
N ILE A 235 -7.39 8.45 11.20
CA ILE A 235 -6.94 7.36 12.08
C ILE A 235 -5.41 7.32 12.27
N CYS A 236 -4.64 7.86 11.34
CA CYS A 236 -3.18 7.93 11.35
C CYS A 236 -2.71 9.34 11.02
N PRO A 237 -3.01 10.34 11.88
CA PRO A 237 -2.67 11.74 11.62
C PRO A 237 -1.16 12.01 11.62
N PHE A 238 -0.37 11.11 12.22
CA PHE A 238 1.09 11.19 12.32
C PHE A 238 1.83 10.72 11.05
N PHE A 239 1.13 10.17 10.05
CA PHE A 239 1.74 9.94 8.74
C PHE A 239 1.88 11.25 7.97
N LYS A 240 2.87 11.33 7.09
CA LYS A 240 2.98 12.44 6.14
C LYS A 240 2.13 12.14 4.92
N TYR A 241 1.30 13.09 4.49
CA TYR A 241 0.46 12.97 3.31
C TYR A 241 0.88 13.95 2.22
N VAL A 242 0.94 13.50 0.98
CA VAL A 242 1.23 14.35 -0.19
C VAL A 242 0.21 14.04 -1.29
N GLU A 243 -0.58 15.04 -1.63
CA GLU A 243 -1.55 14.99 -2.72
C GLU A 243 -0.91 15.41 -4.05
N HIS A 244 -1.41 14.87 -5.15
CA HIS A 244 -1.12 15.35 -6.51
C HIS A 244 -2.40 15.42 -7.36
N PRO A 245 -2.42 16.25 -8.42
CA PRO A 245 -3.63 16.46 -9.23
C PRO A 245 -3.98 15.30 -10.20
N GLY A 246 -3.27 14.17 -10.11
CA GLY A 246 -3.40 13.05 -11.04
C GLY A 246 -4.30 11.94 -10.53
N GLY A 247 -4.53 10.92 -11.36
CA GLY A 247 -5.27 9.71 -11.00
C GLY A 247 -4.39 8.63 -10.32
N HIS A 248 -4.68 7.36 -10.60
CA HIS A 248 -4.03 6.20 -9.98
C HIS A 248 -2.61 5.92 -10.48
N LEU A 249 -1.61 6.64 -9.95
CA LEU A 249 -0.21 6.55 -10.39
C LEU A 249 0.77 7.06 -9.32
N ILE A 250 2.07 6.79 -9.51
CA ILE A 250 3.14 7.43 -8.72
C ILE A 250 3.78 8.54 -9.56
N PRO A 251 3.48 9.83 -9.30
CA PRO A 251 3.99 10.90 -10.14
C PRO A 251 5.46 11.18 -9.79
N THR A 252 6.18 11.71 -10.77
CA THR A 252 7.54 12.24 -10.59
C THR A 252 7.60 13.76 -10.79
N ALA A 253 6.44 14.41 -10.78
CA ALA A 253 6.30 15.86 -10.71
C ALA A 253 6.26 16.35 -9.27
N GLU A 254 6.43 17.66 -9.07
CA GLU A 254 6.21 18.28 -7.76
C GLU A 254 4.71 18.23 -7.38
N PRO A 255 4.37 18.16 -6.08
CA PRO A 255 5.27 18.12 -4.90
C PRO A 255 5.83 16.73 -4.57
N VAL A 256 5.36 15.68 -5.25
CA VAL A 256 5.70 14.28 -4.94
C VAL A 256 7.19 14.00 -5.17
N ARG A 257 7.79 14.55 -6.22
CA ARG A 257 9.22 14.37 -6.50
C ARG A 257 10.11 14.79 -5.33
N THR A 258 9.86 15.96 -4.76
CA THR A 258 10.60 16.44 -3.58
C THR A 258 10.33 15.56 -2.36
N ALA A 259 9.09 15.16 -2.13
CA ALA A 259 8.76 14.28 -1.02
C ALA A 259 9.50 12.93 -1.09
N LEU A 260 9.50 12.29 -2.27
CA LEU A 260 10.23 11.03 -2.49
C LEU A 260 11.74 11.21 -2.33
N ARG A 261 12.31 12.27 -2.89
CA ARG A 261 13.75 12.57 -2.75
C ARG A 261 14.14 12.71 -1.28
N ASN A 262 13.36 13.46 -0.51
CA ASN A 262 13.63 13.67 0.91
C ASN A 262 13.60 12.34 1.69
N GLU A 263 12.65 11.45 1.40
CA GLU A 263 12.62 10.13 2.04
C GLU A 263 13.87 9.31 1.67
N PHE A 264 14.29 9.30 0.40
CA PHE A 264 15.47 8.57 -0.04
C PHE A 264 16.80 9.13 0.51
N GLU A 265 16.94 10.45 0.56
CA GLU A 265 18.17 11.09 1.05
C GLU A 265 18.38 10.83 2.54
N ASN A 266 17.32 10.90 3.35
CA ASN A 266 17.36 10.58 4.79
C ASN A 266 17.79 9.13 5.10
N ILE A 267 17.70 8.24 4.12
CA ILE A 267 18.17 6.85 4.24
C ILE A 267 19.66 6.74 3.90
N THR A 268 20.22 7.68 3.17
CA THR A 268 21.61 7.63 2.70
C THR A 268 22.54 8.60 3.43
N LEU A 269 21.99 9.34 4.40
CA LEU A 269 22.72 10.10 5.42
C LEU A 269 23.00 9.19 6.62
#